data_AF-A0A558R8A5-F1
#
_entry.id   AF-A0A558R8A5-F1
#
_cell.length_a   1.000
_cell.length_b   1.000
_cell.length_c   1.000
_cell.angle_alpha   90.00
_cell.angle_beta   90.00
_cell.angle_gamma   90.00
#
_symmetry.space_group_name_H-M   'P 1'
#
loop_
_entity.id
_entity.type
_entity.pdbx_description
1 polymer ?
#
loop_
_entity_poly.entity_id
_entity_poly.type
_entity_poly.pdbx_seq_one_letter_code
_entity_poly.pdbx_strand_id
1 'polypeptide(L)'
;MRWRAALVAALLLAAPPAVARKPPVPVGTITLDLSDPQVTVTVEGVALRLRVALDGHGTIELNRAAVARLPISFGKAASAEVGRVELPGIAVPATMMLAGKAVPVALWSYGDCCAGVDGSIDAALLPFAEIRFERAGRGGGTGDSRSYALLRDEDHGMGVRETVTGRAVLVQFALDRPETLATAAAGAIVAAAHGGRFEGDYAPVLVAWGVSRPSRVIAFARPAHLAGFRFDRLRTRTGDFAGRDQLPSDPRQPDEIVVRRRHPPQHGWAAVSIGRDRLDRCDGLLFHPATLLLTLHCDAGG
;
A
#
# COMPACT_ATOMS: atom_id res chain seq x y z
N MET A 1 53.75 -55.14 -10.70
CA MET A 1 53.68 -53.96 -9.82
C MET A 1 52.21 -53.63 -9.59
N ARG A 2 51.73 -53.76 -8.35
CA ARG A 2 50.32 -53.57 -7.95
C ARG A 2 50.15 -52.14 -7.44
N TRP A 3 49.24 -51.35 -8.00
CA TRP A 3 48.81 -50.07 -7.43
C TRP A 3 47.38 -50.22 -6.93
N ARG A 4 47.20 -49.94 -5.62
CA ARG A 4 45.91 -49.96 -4.92
C ARG A 4 45.23 -48.61 -5.12
N ALA A 5 44.02 -48.60 -5.68
CA ALA A 5 43.14 -47.44 -5.65
C ALA A 5 42.44 -47.39 -4.28
N ALA A 6 42.64 -46.32 -3.52
CA ALA A 6 41.92 -46.04 -2.29
C ALA A 6 40.64 -45.24 -2.63
N LEU A 7 39.48 -45.83 -2.32
CA LEU A 7 38.18 -45.17 -2.34
C LEU A 7 38.04 -44.27 -1.11
N VAL A 8 38.01 -42.95 -1.32
CA VAL A 8 37.61 -41.98 -0.30
C VAL A 8 36.10 -41.83 -0.38
N ALA A 9 35.38 -42.34 0.61
CA ALA A 9 33.95 -42.13 0.78
C ALA A 9 33.71 -40.71 1.35
N ALA A 10 33.16 -39.81 0.54
CA ALA A 10 32.69 -38.53 1.00
C ALA A 10 31.36 -38.70 1.75
N LEU A 11 31.37 -38.47 3.07
CA LEU A 11 30.14 -38.30 3.85
C LEU A 11 29.47 -36.98 3.46
N LEU A 12 28.37 -37.07 2.73
CA LEU A 12 27.43 -35.97 2.55
C LEU A 12 26.68 -35.74 3.86
N LEU A 13 27.08 -34.73 4.62
CA LEU A 13 26.28 -34.16 5.71
C LEU A 13 25.04 -33.51 5.10
N ALA A 14 23.93 -34.25 5.09
CA ALA A 14 22.62 -33.70 4.75
C ALA A 14 22.19 -32.72 5.86
N ALA A 15 22.22 -31.42 5.56
CA ALA A 15 21.60 -30.43 6.43
C ALA A 15 20.09 -30.72 6.50
N PRO A 16 19.48 -30.71 7.71
CA PRO A 16 18.04 -30.92 7.82
C PRO A 16 17.29 -29.80 7.07
N PRO A 17 16.20 -30.12 6.37
CA PRO A 17 15.39 -29.10 5.70
C PRO A 17 14.86 -28.12 6.75
N ALA A 18 15.06 -26.83 6.50
CA ALA A 18 14.47 -25.78 7.32
C ALA A 18 12.94 -25.91 7.24
N VAL A 19 12.32 -26.40 8.33
CA VAL A 19 10.87 -26.45 8.44
C VAL A 19 10.36 -25.02 8.49
N ALA A 20 9.76 -24.55 7.38
CA ALA A 20 9.06 -23.29 7.34
C ALA A 20 7.97 -23.29 8.43
N ARG A 21 8.17 -22.53 9.51
CA ARG A 21 7.18 -22.41 10.59
C ARG A 21 5.95 -21.72 10.02
N LYS A 22 4.82 -22.42 10.00
CA LYS A 22 3.52 -21.85 9.61
C LYS A 22 3.23 -20.63 10.49
N PRO A 23 2.77 -19.50 9.93
CA PRO A 23 2.41 -18.33 10.73
C PRO A 23 1.42 -18.70 11.83
N PRO A 24 1.52 -18.09 13.02
CA PRO A 24 0.59 -18.34 14.11
C PRO A 24 -0.83 -18.00 13.66
N VAL A 25 -1.82 -18.81 14.09
CA VAL A 25 -3.22 -18.55 13.79
C VAL A 25 -3.62 -17.21 14.45
N PRO A 26 -4.20 -16.25 13.71
CA PRO A 26 -4.69 -15.02 14.29
C PRO A 26 -5.81 -15.32 15.31
N VAL A 27 -5.75 -14.72 16.50
CA VAL A 27 -6.78 -14.90 17.55
C VAL A 27 -7.09 -13.57 18.24
N GLY A 28 -8.30 -13.44 18.76
CA GLY A 28 -8.75 -12.24 19.49
C GLY A 28 -8.99 -11.02 18.59
N THR A 29 -9.33 -9.92 19.23
CA THR A 29 -9.63 -8.62 18.60
C THR A 29 -8.69 -7.57 19.15
N ILE A 30 -8.24 -6.65 18.29
CA ILE A 30 -7.62 -5.39 18.70
C ILE A 30 -8.48 -4.23 18.21
N THR A 31 -8.64 -3.20 19.04
CA THR A 31 -9.28 -1.94 18.66
C THR A 31 -8.21 -0.84 18.57
N LEU A 32 -8.21 -0.11 17.46
CA LEU A 32 -7.30 0.98 17.13
C LEU A 32 -8.10 2.27 16.90
N ASP A 33 -7.51 3.42 17.23
CA ASP A 33 -8.09 4.71 16.84
C ASP A 33 -8.04 4.85 15.33
N LEU A 34 -9.20 4.97 14.69
CA LEU A 34 -9.30 5.15 13.24
C LEU A 34 -8.56 6.41 12.78
N SER A 35 -8.50 7.46 13.58
CA SER A 35 -7.88 8.74 13.20
C SER A 35 -6.36 8.63 13.12
N ASP A 36 -5.75 7.76 13.92
CA ASP A 36 -4.31 7.52 13.95
C ASP A 36 -4.01 6.09 14.44
N PRO A 37 -4.22 5.08 13.58
CA PRO A 37 -4.18 3.69 14.02
C PRO A 37 -2.73 3.25 14.18
N GLN A 38 -2.33 3.01 15.44
CA GLN A 38 -0.96 2.68 15.78
C GLN A 38 -0.88 1.45 16.68
N VAL A 39 0.21 0.71 16.54
CA VAL A 39 0.59 -0.39 17.43
C VAL A 39 2.03 -0.21 17.90
N THR A 40 2.32 -0.68 19.10
CA THR A 40 3.71 -0.84 19.57
C THR A 40 4.09 -2.30 19.44
N VAL A 41 5.17 -2.55 18.72
CA VAL A 41 5.72 -3.90 18.51
C VAL A 41 7.16 -3.94 19.01
N THR A 42 7.69 -5.13 19.27
CA THR A 42 9.10 -5.31 19.60
C THR A 42 9.80 -6.09 18.50
N VAL A 43 10.91 -5.58 17.99
CA VAL A 43 11.75 -6.26 16.99
C VAL A 43 13.17 -6.28 17.54
N GLU A 44 13.76 -7.46 17.71
CA GLU A 44 15.10 -7.64 18.28
C GLU A 44 15.31 -6.87 19.60
N GLY A 45 14.29 -6.91 20.48
CA GLY A 45 14.31 -6.21 21.78
C GLY A 45 14.05 -4.70 21.72
N VAL A 46 13.93 -4.10 20.53
CA VAL A 46 13.64 -2.67 20.35
C VAL A 46 12.14 -2.47 20.16
N ALA A 47 11.55 -1.60 20.99
CA ALA A 47 10.17 -1.17 20.80
C ALA A 47 10.07 -0.19 19.63
N LEU A 48 9.15 -0.47 18.71
CA LEU A 48 8.83 0.33 17.55
C LEU A 48 7.34 0.71 17.57
N ARG A 49 7.05 1.99 17.38
CA ARG A 49 5.69 2.51 17.21
C ARG A 49 5.36 2.57 15.73
N LEU A 50 4.44 1.74 15.27
CA LEU A 50 4.12 1.58 13.84
C LEU A 50 2.68 2.00 13.56
N ARG A 51 2.47 2.73 12.46
CA ARG A 51 1.14 3.02 11.95
C ARG A 51 0.61 1.81 11.17
N VAL A 52 -0.64 1.44 11.40
CA VAL A 52 -1.28 0.31 10.72
C VAL A 52 -1.83 0.78 9.37
N ALA A 53 -1.39 0.13 8.29
CA ALA A 53 -1.78 0.43 6.92
C ALA A 53 -2.71 -0.67 6.36
N LEU A 54 -3.72 -0.26 5.59
CA LEU A 54 -4.67 -1.18 4.91
C LEU A 54 -4.29 -1.45 3.45
N ASP A 55 -3.28 -0.75 2.94
CA ASP A 55 -2.76 -0.81 1.58
C ASP A 55 -1.30 -1.29 1.50
N GLY A 56 -0.76 -1.81 2.61
CA GLY A 56 0.64 -2.27 2.70
C GLY A 56 0.99 -3.50 1.84
N HIS A 57 2.29 -3.75 1.71
CA HIS A 57 2.91 -4.78 0.84
C HIS A 57 3.23 -6.10 1.55
N GLY A 58 2.60 -6.39 2.70
CA GLY A 58 2.97 -7.54 3.51
C GLY A 58 4.28 -7.39 4.27
N THR A 59 4.70 -6.15 4.52
CA THR A 59 5.97 -5.80 5.15
C THR A 59 5.77 -4.81 6.29
N ILE A 60 6.84 -4.58 7.05
CA ILE A 60 6.98 -3.41 7.91
C ILE A 60 7.92 -2.45 7.20
N GLU A 61 7.45 -1.25 6.90
CA GLU A 61 8.30 -0.19 6.34
C GLU A 61 8.80 0.70 7.47
N LEU A 62 10.11 0.93 7.53
CA LEU A 62 10.76 1.67 8.59
C LEU A 62 11.36 2.98 8.08
N ASN A 63 11.19 4.02 8.89
CA ASN A 63 11.94 5.27 8.74
C ASN A 63 13.43 5.05 9.04
N ARG A 64 14.29 5.92 8.52
CA ARG A 64 15.75 5.77 8.68
C ARG A 64 16.19 5.79 10.14
N ALA A 65 15.55 6.62 10.95
CA ALA A 65 15.82 6.71 12.38
C ALA A 65 15.47 5.42 13.14
N ALA A 66 14.44 4.68 12.71
CA ALA A 66 14.08 3.40 13.31
C ALA A 66 15.08 2.30 12.90
N VAL A 67 15.47 2.26 11.62
CA VAL A 67 16.52 1.35 11.12
C VAL A 67 17.80 1.48 11.94
N ALA A 68 18.26 2.72 12.20
CA ALA A 68 19.50 2.97 12.94
C ALA A 68 19.49 2.49 14.39
N ARG A 69 18.30 2.28 14.99
CA ARG A 69 18.15 1.77 16.36
C ARG A 69 18.16 0.25 16.43
N LEU A 70 17.92 -0.45 15.33
CA LEU A 70 17.81 -1.90 15.33
C LEU A 70 19.20 -2.55 15.30
N PRO A 71 19.48 -3.54 16.19
CA PRO A 71 20.75 -4.28 16.20
C PRO A 71 20.78 -5.35 15.09
N ILE A 72 20.41 -4.99 13.86
CA ILE A 72 20.27 -5.89 12.72
C ILE A 72 21.21 -5.44 11.60
N SER A 73 21.92 -6.39 11.00
CA SER A 73 22.66 -6.14 9.77
C SER A 73 21.71 -6.22 8.57
N PHE A 74 21.35 -5.07 8.00
CA PHE A 74 20.58 -5.01 6.76
C PHE A 74 21.47 -5.42 5.58
N GLY A 75 21.33 -6.67 5.14
CA GLY A 75 22.25 -7.29 4.18
C GLY A 75 21.76 -7.39 2.73
N LYS A 76 20.48 -7.10 2.44
CA LYS A 76 19.94 -7.19 1.07
C LYS A 76 19.57 -5.82 0.54
N ALA A 77 20.15 -5.46 -0.60
CA ALA A 77 19.67 -4.36 -1.41
C ALA A 77 18.23 -4.65 -1.85
N ALA A 78 17.37 -3.66 -1.70
CA ALA A 78 16.02 -3.63 -2.23
C ALA A 78 15.86 -2.38 -3.09
N SER A 79 14.82 -2.34 -3.92
CA SER A 79 14.48 -1.18 -4.72
C SER A 79 12.97 -0.98 -4.74
N ALA A 80 12.53 0.27 -4.73
CA ALA A 80 11.14 0.63 -4.95
C ALA A 80 11.02 1.58 -6.13
N GLU A 81 9.95 1.44 -6.92
CA GLU A 81 9.66 2.33 -8.04
C GLU A 81 8.60 3.37 -7.67
N VAL A 82 8.96 4.65 -7.76
CA VAL A 82 8.00 5.77 -7.71
C VAL A 82 7.91 6.41 -9.10
N GLY A 83 7.17 5.73 -9.96
CA GLY A 83 7.13 6.00 -11.39
C GLY A 83 8.47 5.73 -12.04
N ARG A 84 9.11 6.75 -12.63
CA ARG A 84 10.43 6.59 -13.28
C ARG A 84 11.62 6.74 -12.32
N VAL A 85 11.36 6.91 -11.03
CA VAL A 85 12.40 7.05 -10.00
C VAL A 85 12.54 5.71 -9.30
N GLU A 86 13.71 5.09 -9.40
CA GLU A 86 14.08 3.94 -8.60
C GLU A 86 14.75 4.42 -7.31
N LEU A 87 14.24 3.96 -6.17
CA LEU A 87 14.76 4.30 -4.86
C LEU A 87 15.56 3.12 -4.32
N PRO A 88 16.86 3.30 -4.01
CA PRO A 88 17.61 2.27 -3.32
C PRO A 88 17.06 2.11 -1.91
N GLY A 89 16.98 0.86 -1.47
CA GLY A 89 16.54 0.53 -0.13
C GLY A 89 17.22 -0.71 0.40
N ILE A 90 16.77 -1.10 1.58
CA ILE A 90 17.25 -2.25 2.31
C ILE A 90 16.07 -3.09 2.76
N ALA A 91 16.26 -4.41 2.74
CA ALA A 91 15.31 -5.37 3.26
C ALA A 91 16.00 -6.42 4.12
N VAL A 92 15.36 -6.82 5.21
CA VAL A 92 15.84 -7.91 6.07
C VAL A 92 14.67 -8.69 6.66
N PRO A 93 14.71 -10.03 6.65
CA PRO A 93 13.76 -10.82 7.44
C PRO A 93 14.04 -10.62 8.94
N ALA A 94 12.99 -10.53 9.74
CA ALA A 94 13.08 -10.38 11.18
C ALA A 94 11.94 -11.12 11.89
N THR A 95 11.99 -11.17 13.22
CA THR A 95 10.86 -11.60 14.04
C THR A 95 10.33 -10.41 14.83
N MET A 96 9.04 -10.16 14.68
CA MET A 96 8.30 -9.18 15.47
C MET A 96 7.60 -9.89 16.63
N MET A 97 7.59 -9.26 17.80
CA MET A 97 6.78 -9.63 18.95
C MET A 97 5.62 -8.65 19.10
N LEU A 98 4.39 -9.17 19.15
CA LEU A 98 3.19 -8.39 19.43
C LEU A 98 2.19 -9.27 20.19
N ALA A 99 1.63 -8.75 21.28
CA ALA A 99 0.69 -9.48 22.14
C ALA A 99 1.20 -10.88 22.57
N GLY A 100 2.49 -10.98 22.91
CA GLY A 100 3.13 -12.23 23.31
C GLY A 100 3.36 -13.24 22.17
N LYS A 101 3.02 -12.90 20.92
CA LYS A 101 3.22 -13.76 19.75
C LYS A 101 4.42 -13.32 18.93
N ALA A 102 5.22 -14.30 18.50
CA ALA A 102 6.28 -14.12 17.52
C ALA A 102 5.72 -14.26 16.10
N VAL A 103 5.93 -13.24 15.27
CA VAL A 103 5.47 -13.18 13.89
C VAL A 103 6.67 -12.95 12.97
N PRO A 104 6.94 -13.84 12.00
CA PRO A 104 7.96 -13.61 11.00
C PRO A 104 7.53 -12.47 10.07
N VAL A 105 8.41 -11.50 9.85
CA VAL A 105 8.14 -10.31 9.05
C VAL A 105 9.35 -9.99 8.16
N ALA A 106 9.13 -9.15 7.15
CA ALA A 106 10.20 -8.48 6.42
C ALA A 106 10.19 -6.99 6.78
N LEU A 107 11.35 -6.46 7.17
CA LEU A 107 11.55 -5.03 7.44
C LEU A 107 12.17 -4.39 6.20
N TRP A 108 11.53 -3.35 5.70
CA TRP A 108 11.91 -2.63 4.49
C TRP A 108 12.19 -1.17 4.82
N SER A 109 13.14 -0.53 4.12
CA SER A 109 13.34 0.92 4.21
C SER A 109 13.88 1.47 2.90
N TYR A 110 13.18 2.46 2.34
CA TYR A 110 13.56 3.21 1.14
C TYR A 110 13.80 4.70 1.44
N GLY A 111 13.69 5.08 2.71
CA GLY A 111 13.58 6.47 3.17
C GLY A 111 12.52 6.58 4.27
N ASP A 112 12.15 7.81 4.61
CA ASP A 112 11.13 8.04 5.63
C ASP A 112 9.73 7.93 5.00
N CYS A 113 8.97 6.92 5.40
CA CYS A 113 7.61 6.66 4.93
C CYS A 113 6.57 7.48 5.72
N CYS A 114 6.82 7.72 7.01
CA CYS A 114 5.72 7.87 7.95
C CYS A 114 6.04 8.93 9.01
N ALA A 115 5.37 10.08 9.00
CA ALA A 115 5.60 11.13 9.99
C ALA A 115 5.05 10.72 11.37
N GLY A 116 5.83 11.06 12.42
CA GLY A 116 5.42 10.90 13.82
C GLY A 116 5.51 9.48 14.38
N VAL A 117 5.90 8.48 13.59
CA VAL A 117 6.02 7.08 13.99
C VAL A 117 7.37 6.51 13.53
N ASP A 118 7.70 5.29 13.93
CA ASP A 118 8.92 4.61 13.50
C ASP A 118 8.80 4.00 12.11
N GLY A 119 7.57 3.81 11.63
CA GLY A 119 7.27 3.16 10.37
C GLY A 119 5.79 2.85 10.20
N SER A 120 5.48 2.03 9.19
CA SER A 120 4.17 1.44 8.97
C SER A 120 4.24 -0.09 9.02
N ILE A 121 3.11 -0.71 9.36
CA ILE A 121 2.90 -2.15 9.34
C ILE A 121 1.64 -2.46 8.56
N ASP A 122 1.72 -3.41 7.62
CA ASP A 122 0.53 -3.96 6.97
C ASP A 122 -0.38 -4.62 8.01
N ALA A 123 -1.66 -4.22 8.05
CA ALA A 123 -2.67 -4.75 8.96
C ALA A 123 -2.78 -6.28 8.96
N ALA A 124 -2.50 -6.93 7.83
CA ALA A 124 -2.53 -8.38 7.73
C ALA A 124 -1.37 -9.09 8.42
N LEU A 125 -0.32 -8.36 8.84
CA LEU A 125 0.75 -8.91 9.68
C LEU A 125 0.38 -8.94 11.17
N LEU A 126 -0.72 -8.29 11.56
CA LEU A 126 -1.14 -8.25 12.96
C LEU A 126 -1.77 -9.60 13.35
N PRO A 127 -1.37 -10.21 14.49
CA PRO A 127 -1.74 -11.59 14.82
C PRO A 127 -3.12 -11.71 15.50
N PHE A 128 -4.08 -10.91 15.04
CA PHE A 128 -5.46 -10.83 15.56
C PHE A 128 -6.45 -11.35 14.52
N ALA A 129 -7.48 -12.06 14.98
CA ALA A 129 -8.53 -12.56 14.08
C ALA A 129 -9.39 -11.42 13.51
N GLU A 130 -9.46 -10.32 14.26
CA GLU A 130 -10.24 -9.14 13.93
C GLU A 130 -9.50 -7.87 14.39
N ILE A 131 -9.52 -6.85 13.53
CA ILE A 131 -8.94 -5.53 13.78
C ILE A 131 -10.05 -4.52 13.60
N ARG A 132 -10.43 -3.85 14.68
CA ARG A 132 -11.41 -2.77 14.70
C ARG A 132 -10.69 -1.44 14.65
N PHE A 133 -11.07 -0.60 13.71
CA PHE A 133 -10.67 0.80 13.68
C PHE A 133 -11.90 1.60 14.06
N GLU A 134 -11.87 2.29 15.19
CA GLU A 134 -13.02 3.01 15.73
C GLU A 134 -12.67 4.48 15.89
N ARG A 135 -13.59 5.37 15.54
CA ARG A 135 -13.42 6.79 15.83
C ARG A 135 -13.90 7.09 17.25
N ALA A 136 -13.02 7.66 18.07
CA ALA A 136 -13.37 8.05 19.44
C ALA A 136 -14.63 8.93 19.47
N GLY A 137 -15.60 8.56 20.32
CA GLY A 137 -16.83 9.32 20.52
C GLY A 137 -17.92 9.15 19.47
N ARG A 138 -17.70 8.40 18.39
CA ARG A 138 -18.75 8.00 17.45
C ARG A 138 -19.11 6.55 17.72
N GLY A 139 -20.26 6.33 18.40
CA GLY A 139 -20.76 5.00 18.70
C GLY A 139 -20.93 4.19 17.41
N GLY A 140 -20.46 2.94 17.40
CA GLY A 140 -20.33 2.16 16.19
C GLY A 140 -21.64 1.97 15.42
N GLY A 141 -21.59 2.26 14.11
CA GLY A 141 -22.32 1.46 13.12
C GLY A 141 -23.75 1.88 12.76
N THR A 142 -24.13 3.16 12.87
CA THR A 142 -25.41 3.63 12.28
C THR A 142 -25.32 3.95 10.79
N GLY A 143 -24.12 3.94 10.21
CA GLY A 143 -23.89 4.15 8.78
C GLY A 143 -24.07 2.88 7.94
N ASP A 144 -24.20 3.07 6.62
CA ASP A 144 -24.21 1.96 5.66
C ASP A 144 -22.92 1.13 5.80
N SER A 145 -23.09 -0.19 5.77
CA SER A 145 -21.99 -1.14 5.85
C SER A 145 -21.66 -1.68 4.46
N ARG A 146 -20.37 -1.66 4.09
CA ARG A 146 -19.89 -2.20 2.81
C ARG A 146 -18.66 -3.06 3.04
N SER A 147 -18.68 -4.27 2.51
CA SER A 147 -17.58 -5.23 2.65
C SER A 147 -16.87 -5.45 1.32
N TYR A 148 -15.54 -5.51 1.39
CA TYR A 148 -14.63 -5.67 0.28
C TYR A 148 -13.72 -6.85 0.56
N ALA A 149 -13.72 -7.84 -0.34
CA ALA A 149 -12.70 -8.90 -0.33
C ALA A 149 -11.43 -8.32 -0.96
N LEU A 150 -10.44 -8.01 -0.11
CA LEU A 150 -9.17 -7.47 -0.57
C LEU A 150 -8.33 -8.58 -1.19
N LEU A 151 -7.54 -8.19 -2.18
CA LEU A 151 -6.51 -8.98 -2.80
C LEU A 151 -5.16 -8.44 -2.34
N ARG A 152 -4.21 -9.35 -2.18
CA ARG A 152 -2.81 -9.00 -1.98
C ARG A 152 -2.10 -9.02 -3.33
N ASP A 153 -1.45 -7.93 -3.64
CA ASP A 153 -0.53 -7.80 -4.77
C ASP A 153 0.86 -7.52 -4.18
N GLU A 154 1.85 -8.35 -4.50
CA GLU A 154 3.19 -8.21 -3.91
C GLU A 154 3.86 -6.89 -4.31
N ASP A 155 3.59 -6.43 -5.53
CA ASP A 155 4.19 -5.20 -6.07
C ASP A 155 3.39 -3.96 -5.67
N HIS A 156 2.06 -4.06 -5.57
CA HIS A 156 1.19 -2.90 -5.43
C HIS A 156 0.46 -2.81 -4.09
N GLY A 157 0.58 -3.81 -3.21
CA GLY A 157 -0.03 -3.82 -1.89
C GLY A 157 -1.45 -4.39 -1.88
N MET A 158 -2.21 -4.10 -0.83
CA MET A 158 -3.59 -4.59 -0.67
C MET A 158 -4.63 -3.64 -1.26
N GLY A 159 -5.68 -4.22 -1.84
CA GLY A 159 -6.82 -3.45 -2.37
C GLY A 159 -7.89 -4.35 -2.99
N VAL A 160 -8.98 -3.74 -3.48
CA VAL A 160 -10.04 -4.42 -4.22
C VAL A 160 -9.91 -4.13 -5.72
N ARG A 161 -10.10 -5.13 -6.57
CA ARG A 161 -10.14 -4.92 -8.03
C ARG A 161 -11.57 -4.57 -8.44
N GLU A 162 -11.77 -3.36 -8.94
CA GLU A 162 -13.03 -2.93 -9.52
C GLU A 162 -12.93 -2.83 -11.04
N THR A 163 -14.06 -3.03 -11.72
CA THR A 163 -14.11 -2.92 -13.18
C THR A 163 -14.77 -1.61 -13.57
N VAL A 164 -14.05 -0.76 -14.30
CA VAL A 164 -14.56 0.48 -14.90
C VAL A 164 -14.57 0.30 -16.41
N THR A 165 -15.76 0.20 -17.00
CA THR A 165 -15.97 -0.02 -18.45
C THR A 165 -15.11 -1.18 -19.01
N GLY A 166 -15.12 -2.33 -18.32
CA GLY A 166 -14.39 -3.53 -18.71
C GLY A 166 -12.89 -3.51 -18.38
N ARG A 167 -12.39 -2.49 -17.68
CA ARG A 167 -10.98 -2.36 -17.31
C ARG A 167 -10.80 -2.41 -15.80
N ALA A 168 -9.82 -3.20 -15.34
CA ALA A 168 -9.54 -3.35 -13.92
C ALA A 168 -8.84 -2.10 -13.37
N VAL A 169 -9.30 -1.63 -12.21
CA VAL A 169 -8.68 -0.60 -11.37
C VAL A 169 -8.49 -1.18 -9.98
N LEU A 170 -7.28 -1.12 -9.44
CA LEU A 170 -7.00 -1.48 -8.05
C LEU A 170 -7.41 -0.32 -7.15
N VAL A 171 -8.38 -0.52 -6.27
CA VAL A 171 -8.80 0.47 -5.28
C VAL A 171 -8.23 0.10 -3.92
N GLN A 172 -7.42 0.98 -3.37
CA GLN A 172 -6.74 0.79 -2.08
C GLN A 172 -7.33 1.74 -1.04
N PHE A 173 -7.22 1.38 0.23
CA PHE A 173 -7.74 2.19 1.33
C PHE A 173 -6.55 2.71 2.16
N ALA A 174 -6.24 4.00 2.03
CA ALA A 174 -5.04 4.60 2.58
C ALA A 174 -5.37 5.50 3.78
N LEU A 175 -5.09 5.01 4.98
CA LEU A 175 -5.38 5.71 6.24
C LEU A 175 -4.37 6.82 6.58
N ASP A 176 -3.27 6.94 5.84
CA ASP A 176 -2.23 7.94 6.05
C ASP A 176 -2.28 9.07 5.01
N ARG A 177 -3.10 8.94 3.95
CA ARG A 177 -3.22 9.94 2.89
C ARG A 177 -4.36 10.92 3.16
N PRO A 178 -4.12 12.24 3.13
CA PRO A 178 -5.17 13.23 3.33
C PRO A 178 -6.21 13.25 2.19
N GLU A 179 -5.77 13.06 0.95
CA GLU A 179 -6.62 13.12 -0.24
C GLU A 179 -6.52 11.82 -1.05
N THR A 180 -7.64 11.45 -1.66
CA THR A 180 -7.73 10.37 -2.64
C THR A 180 -6.92 10.71 -3.88
N LEU A 181 -6.08 9.76 -4.31
CA LEU A 181 -5.16 9.95 -5.42
C LEU A 181 -5.23 8.79 -6.41
N ALA A 182 -5.35 9.11 -7.69
CA ALA A 182 -5.25 8.14 -8.78
C ALA A 182 -3.88 8.19 -9.47
N THR A 183 -3.42 7.04 -9.95
CA THR A 183 -2.34 6.97 -10.95
C THR A 183 -2.83 7.51 -12.30
N ALA A 184 -1.91 7.78 -13.24
CA ALA A 184 -2.32 8.25 -14.57
C ALA A 184 -3.22 7.24 -15.30
N ALA A 185 -2.90 5.95 -15.25
CA ALA A 185 -3.73 4.92 -15.89
C ALA A 185 -5.13 4.85 -15.29
N ALA A 186 -5.27 4.89 -13.95
CA ALA A 186 -6.59 4.89 -13.33
C ALA A 186 -7.38 6.16 -13.66
N GLY A 187 -6.74 7.33 -13.57
CA GLY A 187 -7.39 8.60 -13.91
C GLY A 187 -7.84 8.64 -15.37
N ALA A 188 -7.05 8.11 -16.31
CA ALA A 188 -7.42 7.99 -17.71
C ALA A 188 -8.61 7.04 -17.93
N ILE A 189 -8.60 5.86 -17.29
CA ILE A 189 -9.71 4.89 -17.36
C ILE A 189 -11.00 5.52 -16.86
N VAL A 190 -10.97 6.13 -15.68
CA VAL A 190 -12.15 6.74 -15.06
C VAL A 190 -12.61 7.96 -15.88
N ALA A 191 -11.68 8.79 -16.35
CA ALA A 191 -12.02 9.94 -17.20
C ALA A 191 -12.72 9.51 -18.50
N ALA A 192 -12.22 8.49 -19.19
CA ALA A 192 -12.84 7.99 -20.41
C ALA A 192 -14.27 7.48 -20.14
N ALA A 193 -14.48 6.77 -19.04
CA ALA A 193 -15.79 6.23 -18.67
C ALA A 193 -16.81 7.30 -18.25
N HIS A 194 -16.34 8.42 -17.69
CA HIS A 194 -17.18 9.41 -16.99
C HIS A 194 -17.17 10.82 -17.61
N GLY A 195 -16.53 11.00 -18.78
CA GLY A 195 -16.43 12.30 -19.44
C GLY A 195 -15.53 13.26 -18.67
N GLY A 196 -14.33 12.79 -18.31
CA GLY A 196 -13.35 13.53 -17.53
C GLY A 196 -12.64 14.62 -18.34
N ARG A 197 -12.44 15.77 -17.70
CA ARG A 197 -11.61 16.88 -18.21
C ARG A 197 -10.68 17.36 -17.12
N PHE A 198 -9.51 17.84 -17.49
CA PHE A 198 -8.64 18.47 -16.51
C PHE A 198 -9.26 19.77 -15.97
N GLU A 199 -9.09 20.01 -14.68
CA GLU A 199 -9.49 21.21 -13.95
C GLU A 199 -8.32 21.73 -13.12
N GLY A 200 -8.20 23.05 -13.02
CA GLY A 200 -7.16 23.72 -12.21
C GLY A 200 -5.74 23.47 -12.71
N ASP A 201 -4.77 23.90 -11.91
CA ASP A 201 -3.34 23.83 -12.22
C ASP A 201 -2.70 22.51 -11.79
N TYR A 202 -1.51 22.24 -12.33
CA TYR A 202 -0.66 21.18 -11.82
C TYR A 202 -0.24 21.48 -10.39
N ALA A 203 -0.28 20.46 -9.54
CA ALA A 203 0.22 20.55 -8.18
C ALA A 203 1.08 19.32 -7.86
N PRO A 204 2.22 19.49 -7.17
CA PRO A 204 2.98 18.34 -6.67
C PRO A 204 2.15 17.63 -5.57
N VAL A 205 2.17 16.31 -5.59
CA VAL A 205 1.63 15.48 -4.50
C VAL A 205 2.71 14.53 -4.01
N LEU A 206 2.89 14.45 -2.69
CA LEU A 206 3.79 13.48 -2.07
C LEU A 206 3.22 12.08 -2.30
N VAL A 207 4.00 11.19 -2.92
CA VAL A 207 3.57 9.82 -3.22
C VAL A 207 4.03 8.87 -2.12
N ALA A 208 5.35 8.76 -1.93
CA ALA A 208 6.00 7.91 -0.93
C ALA A 208 7.46 8.34 -0.73
N TRP A 209 8.03 8.08 0.45
CA TRP A 209 9.46 8.25 0.79
C TRP A 209 10.09 9.59 0.37
N GLY A 210 9.34 10.69 0.51
CA GLY A 210 9.80 12.05 0.14
C GLY A 210 9.73 12.36 -1.36
N VAL A 211 9.26 11.45 -2.20
CA VAL A 211 9.12 11.65 -3.64
C VAL A 211 7.75 12.26 -3.97
N SER A 212 7.77 13.46 -4.54
CA SER A 212 6.58 14.15 -5.05
C SER A 212 6.42 13.97 -6.55
N ARG A 213 5.19 13.78 -7.03
CA ARG A 213 4.86 13.64 -8.46
C ARG A 213 3.89 14.72 -8.92
N PRO A 214 3.98 15.16 -10.20
CA PRO A 214 3.01 16.11 -10.73
C PRO A 214 1.63 15.44 -10.75
N SER A 215 0.63 16.18 -10.28
CA SER A 215 -0.76 15.78 -10.29
C SER A 215 -1.63 16.91 -10.81
N ARG A 216 -2.83 16.57 -11.26
CA ARG A 216 -3.86 17.53 -11.62
C ARG A 216 -5.24 16.94 -11.34
N VAL A 217 -6.21 17.80 -11.09
CA VAL A 217 -7.59 17.35 -10.86
C VAL A 217 -8.24 17.04 -12.20
N ILE A 218 -8.95 15.92 -12.26
CA ILE A 218 -9.89 15.60 -13.33
C ILE A 218 -11.30 15.78 -12.77
N ALA A 219 -12.10 16.64 -13.40
CA ALA A 219 -13.52 16.78 -13.14
C ALA A 219 -14.30 15.88 -14.08
N PHE A 220 -15.35 15.21 -13.59
CA PHE A 220 -16.14 14.29 -14.39
C PHE A 220 -17.51 14.88 -14.75
N ALA A 221 -17.91 14.73 -16.02
CA ALA A 221 -19.24 15.12 -16.46
C ALA A 221 -20.34 14.27 -15.81
N ARG A 222 -20.03 13.00 -15.53
CA ARG A 222 -20.86 12.10 -14.72
C ARG A 222 -20.05 11.62 -13.52
N PRO A 223 -20.60 11.63 -12.29
CA PRO A 223 -19.86 11.20 -11.12
C PRO A 223 -19.30 9.79 -11.28
N ALA A 224 -18.03 9.60 -10.92
CA ALA A 224 -17.42 8.29 -10.82
C ALA A 224 -17.77 7.67 -9.47
N HIS A 225 -18.02 6.35 -9.46
CA HIS A 225 -18.24 5.59 -8.24
C HIS A 225 -17.11 4.57 -8.12
N LEU A 226 -16.32 4.68 -7.06
CA LEU A 226 -15.17 3.81 -6.80
C LEU A 226 -15.24 3.35 -5.33
N ALA A 227 -15.23 2.04 -5.09
CA ALA A 227 -15.49 1.47 -3.77
C ALA A 227 -16.76 2.04 -3.11
N GLY A 228 -17.78 2.32 -3.91
CA GLY A 228 -19.03 2.93 -3.46
C GLY A 228 -18.94 4.42 -3.05
N PHE A 229 -17.76 5.03 -3.07
CA PHE A 229 -17.61 6.47 -2.88
C PHE A 229 -17.85 7.21 -4.19
N ARG A 230 -18.58 8.32 -4.11
CA ARG A 230 -18.80 9.20 -5.26
C ARG A 230 -17.63 10.17 -5.41
N PHE A 231 -17.26 10.41 -6.66
CA PHE A 231 -16.27 11.39 -7.07
C PHE A 231 -16.82 12.22 -8.23
N ASP A 232 -17.08 13.49 -7.98
CA ASP A 232 -17.29 14.48 -9.05
C ASP A 232 -15.94 14.97 -9.63
N ARG A 233 -14.88 14.82 -8.82
CA ARG A 233 -13.50 15.15 -9.17
C ARG A 233 -12.53 14.18 -8.51
N LEU A 234 -11.41 13.94 -9.17
CA LEU A 234 -10.35 13.03 -8.71
C LEU A 234 -8.99 13.64 -9.00
N ARG A 235 -8.13 13.76 -7.98
CA ARG A 235 -6.74 14.14 -8.20
C ARG A 235 -6.01 12.96 -8.85
N THR A 236 -5.29 13.23 -9.92
CA THR A 236 -4.62 12.20 -10.72
C THR A 236 -3.17 12.58 -10.95
N ARG A 237 -2.24 11.66 -10.69
CA ARG A 237 -0.84 11.82 -11.08
C ARG A 237 -0.74 11.82 -12.61
N THR A 238 0.00 12.78 -13.17
CA THR A 238 0.08 12.96 -14.63
C THR A 238 1.41 12.49 -15.23
N GLY A 239 2.42 12.25 -14.39
CA GLY A 239 3.78 11.97 -14.84
C GLY A 239 4.22 10.51 -14.84
N ASP A 240 3.40 9.56 -14.38
CA ASP A 240 3.79 8.15 -14.24
C ASP A 240 2.66 7.15 -14.44
N PHE A 241 3.05 5.90 -14.70
CA PHE A 241 2.19 4.72 -14.75
C PHE A 241 1.01 4.82 -15.72
N ALA A 242 1.09 5.68 -16.74
CA ALA A 242 0.06 5.79 -17.76
C ALA A 242 0.00 4.55 -18.66
N GLY A 243 1.12 3.84 -18.85
CA GLY A 243 1.15 2.75 -19.83
C GLY A 243 0.77 3.25 -21.22
N ARG A 244 -0.30 2.67 -21.78
CA ARG A 244 -0.88 3.07 -23.06
C ARG A 244 -2.11 3.98 -22.90
N ASP A 245 -2.49 4.29 -21.66
CA ASP A 245 -3.67 5.07 -21.35
C ASP A 245 -3.45 6.54 -21.61
N GLN A 246 -4.50 7.18 -22.14
CA GLN A 246 -4.48 8.58 -22.50
C GLN A 246 -5.31 9.36 -21.48
N LEU A 247 -4.63 10.26 -20.76
CA LEU A 247 -5.30 11.28 -19.95
C LEU A 247 -6.07 12.25 -20.86
N PRO A 248 -7.08 12.97 -20.34
CA PRO A 248 -7.79 14.01 -21.10
C PRO A 248 -6.82 15.01 -21.74
N SER A 249 -7.18 15.56 -22.90
CA SER A 249 -6.42 16.66 -23.48
C SER A 249 -6.51 17.91 -22.59
N ASP A 250 -5.42 18.67 -22.49
CA ASP A 250 -5.44 19.95 -21.82
C ASP A 250 -5.86 21.05 -22.81
N PRO A 251 -7.05 21.67 -22.65
CA PRO A 251 -7.49 22.74 -23.55
C PRO A 251 -6.60 23.99 -23.47
N ARG A 252 -5.75 24.13 -22.44
CA ARG A 252 -4.81 25.24 -22.29
C ARG A 252 -3.50 25.04 -23.06
N GLN A 253 -3.27 23.84 -23.57
CA GLN A 253 -2.10 23.47 -24.34
C GLN A 253 -2.51 22.67 -25.59
N PRO A 254 -3.37 23.23 -26.46
CA PRO A 254 -3.88 22.50 -27.62
C PRO A 254 -2.78 22.12 -28.62
N ASP A 255 -1.68 22.89 -28.66
CA ASP A 255 -0.58 22.77 -29.62
C ASP A 255 0.80 22.58 -28.95
N GLU A 256 0.86 22.10 -27.71
CA GLU A 256 2.17 21.89 -27.08
C GLU A 256 2.92 20.75 -27.78
N ILE A 257 3.94 21.11 -28.55
CA ILE A 257 4.98 20.21 -29.03
C ILE A 257 5.77 19.76 -27.79
N VAL A 258 5.24 18.75 -27.09
CA VAL A 258 6.00 18.08 -26.04
C VAL A 258 7.16 17.40 -26.74
N VAL A 259 8.39 17.91 -26.52
CA VAL A 259 9.61 17.17 -26.85
C VAL A 259 9.60 15.93 -25.97
N ARG A 260 8.94 14.88 -26.46
CA ARG A 260 8.96 13.56 -25.85
C ARG A 260 10.36 13.04 -26.09
N ARG A 261 11.26 13.28 -25.14
CA ARG A 261 12.41 12.39 -24.98
C ARG A 261 11.81 10.98 -24.95
N ARG A 262 12.08 10.18 -25.99
CA ARG A 262 11.52 8.83 -26.14
C ARG A 262 12.12 7.97 -25.03
N HIS A 263 11.50 8.03 -23.87
CA HIS A 263 11.71 7.04 -22.84
C HIS A 263 10.86 5.81 -23.17
N PRO A 264 11.33 4.61 -22.83
CA PRO A 264 10.49 3.42 -22.90
C PRO A 264 9.13 3.68 -22.23
N PRO A 265 8.03 3.16 -22.80
CA PRO A 265 6.73 3.18 -22.14
C PRO A 265 6.89 2.56 -20.75
N GLN A 266 6.54 3.31 -19.72
CA GLN A 266 6.42 2.69 -18.39
C GLN A 266 5.24 1.74 -18.43
N HIS A 267 5.26 0.66 -17.64
CA HIS A 267 4.07 -0.17 -17.47
C HIS A 267 2.89 0.67 -16.95
N GLY A 268 1.68 0.32 -17.35
CA GLY A 268 0.46 0.95 -16.83
C GLY A 268 0.09 0.31 -15.51
N TRP A 269 -0.10 1.12 -14.47
CA TRP A 269 -0.60 0.65 -13.19
C TRP A 269 -1.83 1.47 -12.84
N ALA A 270 -3.02 0.88 -13.02
CA ALA A 270 -4.29 1.53 -12.72
C ALA A 270 -4.66 1.31 -11.25
N ALA A 271 -4.32 2.28 -10.40
CA ALA A 271 -4.72 2.28 -9.00
C ALA A 271 -5.30 3.62 -8.53
N VAL A 272 -6.21 3.53 -7.56
CA VAL A 272 -6.76 4.66 -6.81
C VAL A 272 -6.60 4.37 -5.33
N SER A 273 -5.85 5.20 -4.62
CA SER A 273 -5.74 5.15 -3.16
C SER A 273 -6.79 6.08 -2.56
N ILE A 274 -7.85 5.51 -1.98
CA ILE A 274 -8.92 6.24 -1.29
C ILE A 274 -8.36 6.78 0.03
N GLY A 275 -8.32 8.10 0.16
CA GLY A 275 -7.74 8.79 1.30
C GLY A 275 -8.77 9.23 2.35
N ARG A 276 -8.29 10.01 3.31
CA ARG A 276 -9.07 10.57 4.43
C ARG A 276 -10.22 11.46 3.99
N ASP A 277 -10.10 12.16 2.86
CA ASP A 277 -11.19 12.92 2.25
C ASP A 277 -12.46 12.10 1.94
N ARG A 278 -12.37 10.76 1.94
CA ARG A 278 -13.51 9.85 1.91
C ARG A 278 -13.62 9.00 3.18
N LEU A 279 -12.50 8.44 3.65
CA LEU A 279 -12.48 7.53 4.80
C LEU A 279 -12.86 8.20 6.12
N ASP A 280 -12.75 9.52 6.24
CA ASP A 280 -13.20 10.22 7.45
C ASP A 280 -14.72 10.34 7.59
N ARG A 281 -15.47 9.96 6.55
CA ARG A 281 -16.93 9.76 6.61
C ARG A 281 -17.32 8.42 7.24
N CYS A 282 -16.32 7.60 7.58
CA CYS A 282 -16.54 6.32 8.23
C CYS A 282 -16.33 6.46 9.74
N ASP A 283 -17.27 5.88 10.49
CA ASP A 283 -17.26 5.84 11.95
C ASP A 283 -16.46 4.65 12.46
N GLY A 284 -16.36 3.60 11.65
CA GLY A 284 -15.51 2.45 11.94
C GLY A 284 -15.20 1.60 10.73
N LEU A 285 -14.13 0.83 10.86
CA LEU A 285 -13.71 -0.18 9.89
C LEU A 285 -13.43 -1.49 10.63
N LEU A 286 -13.74 -2.60 9.99
CA LEU A 286 -13.46 -3.94 10.46
C LEU A 286 -12.56 -4.65 9.45
N PHE A 287 -11.43 -5.17 9.89
CA PHE A 287 -10.54 -5.94 9.03
C PHE A 287 -10.29 -7.33 9.62
N HIS A 288 -10.40 -8.35 8.77
CA HIS A 288 -10.11 -9.75 9.10
C HIS A 288 -8.86 -10.22 8.34
N PRO A 289 -7.67 -10.24 8.97
CA PRO A 289 -6.41 -10.61 8.32
C PRO A 289 -6.42 -11.97 7.60
N ALA A 290 -7.11 -12.96 8.18
CA ALA A 290 -7.11 -14.33 7.65
C ALA A 290 -7.87 -14.47 6.33
N THR A 291 -8.91 -13.66 6.12
CA THR A 291 -9.76 -13.69 4.92
C THR A 291 -9.57 -12.47 4.02
N LEU A 292 -8.75 -11.50 4.45
CA LEU A 292 -8.58 -10.20 3.81
C LEU A 292 -9.91 -9.46 3.57
N LEU A 293 -10.88 -9.66 4.47
CA LEU A 293 -12.16 -8.98 4.40
C LEU A 293 -12.08 -7.64 5.13
N LEU A 294 -12.35 -6.56 4.41
CA LEU A 294 -12.49 -5.21 4.96
C LEU A 294 -13.96 -4.79 4.93
N THR A 295 -14.53 -4.41 6.06
CA THR A 295 -15.85 -3.80 6.13
C THR A 295 -15.71 -2.35 6.56
N LEU A 296 -16.33 -1.45 5.80
CA LEU A 296 -16.42 -0.03 6.12
C LEU A 296 -17.83 0.26 6.64
N HIS A 297 -17.92 1.03 7.73
CA HIS A 297 -19.17 1.57 8.26
C HIS A 297 -19.14 3.08 8.07
N CYS A 298 -19.83 3.58 7.05
CA CYS A 298 -19.75 4.98 6.65
C CYS A 298 -21.14 5.61 6.53
N ASP A 299 -21.20 6.91 6.76
CA ASP A 299 -22.43 7.67 6.56
C ASP A 299 -22.94 7.47 5.13
N ALA A 300 -24.22 7.15 4.99
CA ALA A 300 -24.92 6.95 3.73
C ALA A 300 -25.10 8.30 3.00
N GLY A 301 -24.02 8.93 2.56
CA GLY A 301 -24.09 10.32 2.10
C GLY A 301 -22.90 10.81 1.29
N GLY A 302 -23.13 10.95 -0.01
CA GLY A 302 -22.37 11.82 -0.92
C GLY A 302 -21.66 11.05 -2.01
#